data_AF-A0A1F3Q3T4-F1
#
_entry.id   AF-A0A1F3Q3T4-F1
#
_cell.length_a   1.000
_cell.length_b   1.000
_cell.length_c   1.000
_cell.angle_alpha   90.00
_cell.angle_beta   90.00
_cell.angle_gamma   90.00
#
_symmetry.space_group_name_H-M   'P 1'
#
loop_
_entity.id
_entity.type
_entity.pdbx_description
1 polymer ?
#
loop_
_entity_poly.entity_id
_entity_poly.type
_entity_poly.pdbx_seq_one_letter_code
_entity_poly.pdbx_strand_id
1 'polypeptide(L)'
;MKSNYKLKLFTAIIVLGISLGNAVAYTPTLIPTTVYAENSDSWVLVQNEKGINIYFSEFQLDGNSYLKIKFENTTNNIVDFSWSLFKNSKPINNVLTNKVDASNSIEFFDATMPISLSNGETLKNFTINIQ
;
A
#
# COMPACT_ATOMS: atom_id res chain seq x y z
N MET A 1 -26.40 64.91 17.93
CA MET A 1 -25.53 64.49 16.81
C MET A 1 -24.49 63.49 17.32
N LYS A 2 -24.45 62.30 16.71
CA LYS A 2 -23.30 61.40 16.48
C LYS A 2 -22.28 61.15 17.63
N SER A 3 -22.37 59.96 18.24
CA SER A 3 -21.36 58.87 18.28
C SER A 3 -19.88 59.23 18.55
N ASN A 4 -19.11 58.58 19.44
CA ASN A 4 -18.78 57.14 19.48
C ASN A 4 -17.97 56.75 20.74
N TYR A 5 -18.14 55.49 21.14
CA TYR A 5 -17.38 54.67 22.10
C TYR A 5 -15.85 54.72 21.99
N LYS A 6 -15.13 54.38 23.08
CA LYS A 6 -14.03 53.38 23.06
C LYS A 6 -13.51 52.96 24.45
N LEU A 7 -13.86 51.71 24.78
CA LEU A 7 -13.02 50.59 25.24
C LEU A 7 -11.92 50.81 26.31
N LYS A 8 -12.07 50.10 27.45
CA LYS A 8 -11.10 49.87 28.53
C LYS A 8 -9.85 49.14 28.02
N LEU A 9 -8.66 49.45 28.53
CA LEU A 9 -7.46 48.64 28.30
C LEU A 9 -6.83 48.21 29.64
N PHE A 10 -6.93 46.91 29.91
CA PHE A 10 -6.21 46.18 30.95
C PHE A 10 -4.75 45.97 30.50
N THR A 11 -3.78 46.32 31.34
CA THR A 11 -2.38 45.98 31.10
C THR A 11 -2.07 44.66 31.82
N ALA A 12 -2.23 43.54 31.12
CA ALA A 12 -1.75 42.24 31.59
C ALA A 12 -0.31 42.03 31.11
N ILE A 13 0.62 41.90 32.05
CA ILE A 13 2.03 41.59 31.79
C ILE A 13 2.12 40.08 31.54
N ILE A 14 2.34 39.69 30.27
CA ILE A 14 2.59 38.29 29.90
C ILE A 14 4.09 38.04 30.06
N VAL A 15 4.46 37.27 31.08
CA VAL A 15 5.82 36.72 31.24
C VAL A 15 5.91 35.46 30.38
N LEU A 16 6.61 35.56 29.25
CA LEU A 16 6.97 34.41 28.42
C LEU A 16 8.18 33.71 29.05
N GLY A 17 7.92 32.61 29.76
CA GLY A 17 8.98 31.67 30.17
C GLY A 17 9.46 30.88 28.95
N ILE A 18 10.71 31.06 28.55
CA ILE A 18 11.35 30.26 27.51
C ILE A 18 11.85 28.97 28.17
N SER A 19 11.14 27.86 27.99
CA SER A 19 11.68 26.53 28.30
C SER A 19 12.59 26.10 27.16
N LEU A 20 13.90 26.04 27.41
CA LEU A 20 14.84 25.36 26.52
C LEU A 20 14.60 23.85 26.64
N GLY A 21 13.73 23.32 25.77
CA GLY A 21 13.65 21.88 25.55
C GLY A 21 14.88 21.42 24.77
N ASN A 22 15.63 20.48 25.32
CA ASN A 22 16.70 19.80 24.57
C ASN A 22 16.04 19.02 23.43
N ALA A 23 16.19 19.50 22.20
CA ALA A 23 15.81 18.75 21.02
C ALA A 23 16.81 17.59 20.86
N VAL A 24 16.35 16.36 21.08
CA VAL A 24 17.12 15.17 20.73
C VAL A 24 17.00 15.02 19.21
N ALA A 25 18.11 15.20 18.49
CA ALA A 25 18.14 14.95 17.05
C ALA A 25 18.02 13.44 16.82
N TYR A 26 16.87 13.00 16.35
CA TYR A 26 16.70 11.67 15.78
C TYR A 26 17.48 11.63 14.47
N THR A 27 18.64 10.97 14.45
CA THR A 27 19.24 10.52 13.18
C THR A 27 18.34 9.41 12.64
N PRO A 28 17.60 9.63 11.54
CA PRO A 28 16.85 8.54 10.93
C PRO A 28 17.85 7.46 10.51
N THR A 29 17.66 6.24 11.00
CA THR A 29 18.35 5.08 10.46
C THR A 29 17.99 5.00 8.99
N LEU A 30 18.96 5.21 8.10
CA LEU A 30 18.78 5.01 6.67
C LEU A 30 18.57 3.51 6.45
N ILE A 31 17.31 3.09 6.40
CA ILE A 31 16.96 1.79 5.82
C ILE A 31 17.46 1.86 4.38
N PRO A 32 18.29 0.93 3.89
CA PRO A 32 18.70 0.90 2.50
C PRO A 32 17.46 0.95 1.62
N THR A 33 17.26 2.06 0.92
CA THR A 33 16.18 2.19 -0.06
C THR A 33 16.55 1.31 -1.25
N THR A 34 16.00 0.11 -1.32
CA THR A 34 15.95 -0.65 -2.57
C THR A 34 15.19 0.22 -3.58
N VAL A 35 15.89 0.66 -4.62
CA VAL A 35 15.31 1.46 -5.69
C VAL A 35 14.50 0.54 -6.58
N TYR A 36 13.17 0.55 -6.43
CA TYR A 36 12.27 -0.12 -7.35
C TYR A 36 12.18 0.71 -8.63
N ALA A 37 12.53 0.12 -9.78
CA ALA A 37 12.18 0.71 -11.06
C ALA A 37 10.73 0.34 -11.36
N GLU A 38 9.80 1.25 -11.09
CA GLU A 38 8.43 1.13 -11.58
C GLU A 38 8.43 1.30 -13.11
N ASN A 39 8.54 0.17 -13.82
CA ASN A 39 8.10 0.14 -15.20
C ASN A 39 6.58 0.28 -15.17
N SER A 40 6.07 1.39 -15.71
CA SER A 40 4.67 1.80 -15.85
C SER A 40 3.60 0.83 -15.30
N ASP A 41 2.77 1.33 -14.37
CA ASP A 41 1.65 0.72 -13.63
C ASP A 41 0.54 0.02 -14.45
N SER A 42 0.86 -0.84 -15.41
CA SER A 42 -0.14 -1.60 -16.15
C SER A 42 -0.57 -2.82 -15.34
N TRP A 43 -1.52 -2.61 -14.44
CA TRP A 43 -2.27 -3.70 -13.80
C TRP A 43 -3.12 -4.42 -14.85
N VAL A 44 -2.92 -5.73 -14.99
CA VAL A 44 -3.70 -6.60 -15.87
C VAL A 44 -4.76 -7.31 -15.04
N LEU A 45 -6.04 -7.07 -15.33
CA LEU A 45 -7.13 -7.85 -14.74
C LEU A 45 -7.06 -9.28 -15.26
N VAL A 46 -6.84 -10.24 -14.36
CA VAL A 46 -6.69 -11.66 -14.71
C VAL A 46 -7.90 -12.51 -14.33
N GLN A 47 -8.65 -12.10 -13.32
CA GLN A 47 -9.81 -12.83 -12.83
C GLN A 47 -10.76 -11.90 -12.07
N ASN A 48 -12.05 -12.21 -12.12
CA ASN A 48 -13.06 -11.65 -11.24
C ASN A 48 -13.82 -12.83 -10.62
N GLU A 49 -13.86 -12.89 -9.30
CA GLU A 49 -14.55 -13.97 -8.60
C GLU A 49 -15.05 -13.49 -7.24
N LYS A 50 -16.30 -13.85 -6.87
CA LYS A 50 -16.92 -13.53 -5.56
C LYS A 50 -16.85 -12.05 -5.18
N GLY A 51 -16.93 -11.14 -6.15
CA GLY A 51 -16.85 -9.69 -5.89
C GLY A 51 -15.42 -9.15 -5.68
N ILE A 52 -14.40 -9.96 -5.98
CA ILE A 52 -13.00 -9.55 -5.99
C ILE A 52 -12.48 -9.55 -7.43
N ASN A 53 -12.02 -8.39 -7.89
CA ASN A 53 -11.15 -8.27 -9.06
C ASN A 53 -9.71 -8.60 -8.66
N ILE A 54 -9.03 -9.40 -9.47
CA ILE A 54 -7.66 -9.84 -9.24
C ILE A 54 -6.81 -9.31 -10.39
N TYR A 55 -5.77 -8.58 -10.04
CA TYR A 55 -4.83 -8.02 -11.01
C TYR A 55 -3.42 -8.52 -10.78
N PHE A 56 -2.69 -8.68 -11.86
CA PHE A 56 -1.25 -8.88 -11.85
C PHE A 56 -0.53 -7.69 -12.44
N SER A 57 0.66 -7.40 -11.92
CA SER A 57 1.59 -6.46 -12.51
C SER A 57 3.00 -7.02 -12.36
N GLU A 58 3.91 -6.53 -13.20
CA GLU A 58 5.32 -6.89 -13.13
C GLU A 58 6.10 -5.71 -12.54
N PHE A 59 7.12 -6.00 -11.74
CA PHE A 59 8.06 -4.98 -11.29
C PHE A 59 9.49 -5.46 -11.41
N GLN A 60 10.41 -4.50 -11.50
CA GLN A 60 11.84 -4.77 -11.57
C GLN A 60 12.51 -4.46 -10.24
N LEU A 61 13.30 -5.40 -9.74
CA LEU A 61 14.20 -5.19 -8.62
C LEU A 61 15.55 -5.83 -8.96
N ASP A 62 16.63 -5.05 -8.88
CA ASP A 62 18.00 -5.49 -9.21
C ASP A 62 18.12 -6.15 -10.60
N GLY A 63 17.36 -5.66 -11.59
CA GLY A 63 17.34 -6.18 -12.97
C GLY A 63 16.56 -7.48 -13.16
N ASN A 64 15.83 -7.95 -12.13
CA ASN A 64 14.98 -9.13 -12.20
C ASN A 64 13.50 -8.73 -12.16
N SER A 65 12.69 -9.43 -12.96
CA SER A 65 11.24 -9.28 -13.00
C SER A 65 10.56 -10.08 -11.87
N TYR A 66 9.55 -9.49 -11.26
CA TYR A 66 8.78 -10.09 -10.18
C TYR A 66 7.29 -9.78 -10.30
N LEU A 67 6.46 -10.63 -9.69
CA LEU A 67 5.00 -10.49 -9.70
C LEU A 67 4.51 -9.60 -8.53
N LYS A 68 3.66 -8.61 -8.82
CA LYS A 68 2.74 -7.98 -7.87
C LYS A 68 1.32 -8.51 -8.08
N ILE A 69 0.55 -8.59 -7.01
CA ILE A 69 -0.86 -9.02 -7.05
C ILE A 69 -1.70 -7.94 -6.38
N LYS A 70 -2.85 -7.60 -6.96
CA LYS A 70 -3.82 -6.70 -6.33
C LYS A 70 -5.18 -7.38 -6.27
N PHE A 71 -5.82 -7.26 -5.12
CA PHE A 71 -7.20 -7.66 -4.90
C PHE A 71 -8.05 -6.41 -4.68
N GLU A 72 -9.03 -6.18 -5.53
CA GLU A 72 -9.97 -5.05 -5.43
C GLU A 72 -11.37 -5.60 -5.14
N ASN A 73 -11.96 -5.14 -4.04
CA ASN A 73 -13.33 -5.47 -3.68
C ASN A 73 -14.29 -4.56 -4.44
N THR A 74 -15.07 -5.14 -5.35
CA THR A 74 -16.05 -4.43 -6.17
C THR A 74 -17.43 -4.34 -5.51
N THR A 75 -17.57 -4.89 -4.31
CA THR A 75 -18.82 -4.86 -3.55
C THR A 75 -18.88 -3.65 -2.62
N ASN A 76 -20.08 -3.42 -2.07
CA ASN A 76 -20.33 -2.41 -1.04
C ASN A 76 -20.20 -2.96 0.40
N ASN A 77 -19.76 -4.20 0.57
CA ASN A 77 -19.54 -4.84 1.86
C ASN A 77 -18.06 -5.18 2.02
N ILE A 78 -17.63 -5.39 3.27
CA ILE A 78 -16.32 -5.99 3.53
C ILE A 78 -16.33 -7.43 3.02
N VAL A 79 -15.25 -7.86 2.37
CA VAL A 79 -15.08 -9.23 1.87
C VAL A 79 -13.87 -9.86 2.55
N ASP A 80 -14.13 -10.96 3.27
CA ASP A 80 -13.12 -11.88 3.77
C ASP A 80 -12.99 -13.05 2.78
N PHE A 81 -11.76 -13.39 2.40
CA PHE A 81 -11.50 -14.48 1.48
C PHE A 81 -10.17 -15.16 1.75
N SER A 82 -10.07 -16.43 1.35
CA SER A 82 -8.80 -17.15 1.35
C SER A 82 -8.33 -17.40 -0.08
N TRP A 83 -7.01 -17.46 -0.29
CA TRP A 83 -6.46 -17.62 -1.63
C TRP A 83 -5.13 -18.37 -1.66
N SER A 84 -4.89 -19.00 -2.80
CA SER A 84 -3.62 -19.61 -3.16
C SER A 84 -3.21 -19.19 -4.56
N LEU A 85 -1.92 -19.01 -4.76
CA LEU A 85 -1.28 -18.71 -6.03
C LEU A 85 -0.60 -19.95 -6.57
N PHE A 86 -0.81 -20.17 -7.85
CA PHE A 86 -0.22 -21.29 -8.58
C PHE A 86 0.63 -20.75 -9.72
N LYS A 87 1.73 -21.45 -10.01
CA LYS A 87 2.55 -21.28 -11.20
C LYS A 87 2.57 -22.61 -11.94
N ASN A 88 2.09 -22.65 -13.19
CA ASN A 88 1.99 -23.89 -13.97
C ASN A 88 1.29 -25.02 -13.19
N SER A 89 0.17 -24.69 -12.53
CA SER A 89 -0.63 -25.59 -11.68
C SER A 89 0.06 -26.13 -10.41
N LYS A 90 1.24 -25.60 -10.05
CA LYS A 90 1.90 -25.91 -8.77
C LYS A 90 1.69 -24.76 -7.78
N PRO A 91 1.27 -25.02 -6.54
CA PRO A 91 1.12 -23.98 -5.53
C PRO A 91 2.50 -23.39 -5.20
N ILE A 92 2.58 -22.06 -5.12
CA ILE A 92 3.82 -21.35 -4.75
C ILE A 92 3.75 -20.75 -3.34
N ASN A 93 2.57 -20.67 -2.75
CA ASN A 93 2.35 -20.27 -1.37
C ASN A 93 1.39 -21.25 -0.66
N ASN A 94 1.39 -21.18 0.67
CA ASN A 94 0.29 -21.73 1.47
C ASN A 94 -0.98 -20.88 1.27
N VAL A 95 -2.13 -21.40 1.70
CA VAL A 95 -3.38 -20.63 1.72
C VAL A 95 -3.18 -19.39 2.61
N LEU A 96 -3.47 -18.22 2.06
CA LEU A 96 -3.45 -16.93 2.76
C LEU A 96 -4.88 -16.42 2.92
N THR A 97 -5.17 -15.77 4.04
CA THR A 97 -6.48 -15.18 4.31
C THR A 97 -6.35 -13.67 4.39
N ASN A 98 -7.24 -12.98 3.70
CA ASN A 98 -7.27 -11.52 3.65
C ASN A 98 -8.67 -10.98 3.81
N LYS A 99 -8.72 -9.70 4.17
CA LYS A 99 -9.92 -8.89 4.23
C LYS A 99 -9.72 -7.63 3.40
N VAL A 100 -10.71 -7.30 2.58
CA VAL A 100 -10.71 -6.05 1.81
C VAL A 100 -12.00 -5.31 2.10
N ASP A 101 -11.86 -4.06 2.55
CA ASP A 101 -13.01 -3.19 2.81
C ASP A 101 -13.78 -2.89 1.52
N ALA A 102 -15.04 -2.47 1.66
CA ALA A 102 -15.92 -2.15 0.54
C ALA A 102 -15.28 -1.13 -0.42
N SER A 103 -15.33 -1.40 -1.73
CA SER A 103 -14.80 -0.52 -2.77
C SER A 103 -13.32 -0.13 -2.58
N ASN A 104 -12.55 -0.99 -1.91
CA ASN A 104 -11.13 -0.78 -1.63
C ASN A 104 -10.28 -1.88 -2.26
N SER A 105 -8.96 -1.74 -2.18
CA SER A 105 -8.02 -2.74 -2.67
C SER A 105 -6.84 -2.95 -1.74
N ILE A 106 -6.22 -4.12 -1.84
CA ILE A 106 -4.96 -4.44 -1.19
C ILE A 106 -3.97 -4.96 -2.23
N GLU A 107 -2.71 -4.59 -2.07
CA GLU A 107 -1.62 -5.01 -2.93
C GLU A 107 -0.69 -5.94 -2.15
N PHE A 108 -0.37 -7.07 -2.76
CA PHE A 108 0.65 -7.98 -2.28
C PHE A 108 1.93 -7.76 -3.06
N PHE A 109 2.89 -7.25 -2.32
CA PHE A 109 4.29 -7.12 -2.69
C PHE A 109 5.11 -7.77 -1.59
N ASP A 110 5.58 -8.99 -1.82
CA ASP A 110 6.51 -9.60 -0.88
C ASP A 110 7.95 -9.28 -1.28
N ALA A 111 8.50 -8.21 -0.70
CA ALA A 111 9.89 -7.84 -0.88
C ALA A 111 10.86 -8.86 -0.26
N THR A 112 10.38 -9.71 0.65
CA THR A 112 11.17 -10.68 1.41
C THR A 112 11.20 -12.06 0.75
N MET A 113 10.15 -12.42 0.01
CA MET A 113 10.07 -13.62 -0.84
C MET A 113 9.44 -13.26 -2.19
N PRO A 114 10.14 -12.50 -3.04
CA PRO A 114 9.56 -12.00 -4.28
C PRO A 114 9.39 -13.15 -5.29
N ILE A 115 8.24 -13.19 -5.96
CA ILE A 115 7.89 -14.25 -6.91
C ILE A 115 8.55 -13.93 -8.25
N SER A 116 9.68 -14.57 -8.54
CA SER A 116 10.44 -14.34 -9.77
C SER A 116 9.67 -14.74 -11.03
N LEU A 117 9.71 -13.83 -12.01
CA LEU A 117 9.31 -14.07 -13.39
C LEU A 117 10.58 -14.34 -14.19
N SER A 118 10.75 -15.56 -14.71
CA SER A 118 11.90 -15.90 -15.55
C SER A 118 11.80 -15.19 -16.90
N ASN A 119 12.94 -14.93 -17.56
CA ASN A 119 12.95 -14.32 -18.90
C ASN A 119 12.03 -15.06 -19.88
N GLY A 120 11.04 -14.36 -20.42
CA GLY A 120 10.06 -14.90 -21.36
C GLY A 120 8.83 -15.59 -20.73
N GLU A 121 8.74 -15.66 -19.40
CA GLU A 121 7.50 -16.03 -18.74
C GLU A 121 6.46 -14.93 -18.91
N THR A 122 5.20 -15.32 -19.07
CA THR A 122 4.08 -14.38 -19.13
C THR A 122 3.24 -14.54 -17.87
N LEU A 123 2.56 -13.46 -17.46
CA LEU A 123 1.57 -13.46 -16.37
C LEU A 123 0.51 -14.59 -16.50
N LYS A 124 0.31 -15.13 -17.71
CA LYS A 124 -0.61 -16.25 -18.01
C LYS A 124 -0.25 -17.56 -17.32
N ASN A 125 0.99 -17.73 -16.87
CA ASN A 125 1.42 -18.94 -16.17
C ASN A 125 0.98 -18.96 -14.71
N PHE A 126 0.44 -17.84 -14.21
CA PHE A 126 0.00 -17.66 -12.84
C PHE A 126 -1.51 -17.67 -12.75
N THR A 127 -2.04 -18.32 -11.72
CA THR A 127 -3.48 -18.34 -11.42
C THR A 127 -3.73 -18.20 -9.93
N ILE A 128 -4.83 -17.53 -9.59
CA ILE A 128 -5.33 -17.43 -8.22
C ILE A 128 -6.54 -18.34 -8.06
N ASN A 129 -6.59 -19.06 -6.95
CA ASN A 129 -7.79 -19.75 -6.51
C ASN A 129 -8.36 -19.03 -5.29
N ILE A 130 -9.61 -18.53 -5.37
CA ILE A 130 -10.32 -17.89 -4.25
C ILE A 130 -11.25 -18.91 -3.59
N GLN A 131 -11.09 -19.10 -2.28
CA GLN A 131 -11.90 -19.98 -1.44
C GLN A 131 -12.93 -19.18 -0.65
#